data_AF-A0A8W8KI78-F1
#
_entry.id   AF-A0A8W8KI78-F1
#
_cell.length_a   1.000
_cell.length_b   1.000
_cell.length_c   1.000
_cell.angle_alpha   90.00
_cell.angle_beta   90.00
_cell.angle_gamma   90.00
#
_symmetry.space_group_name_H-M   'P 1'
#
loop_
_entity.id
_entity.type
_entity.pdbx_description
1 polymer ?
#
loop_
_entity_poly.entity_id
_entity_poly.type
_entity_poly.pdbx_seq_one_letter_code
_entity_poly.pdbx_strand_id
1 'polypeptide(L)'
;AAPKNFSKQMENLQNKIDDKKAAIKEAKKNVKDAKADYKATKTEKAKQALTKRKTQLQRLEEQLTKLEVQATDKEENKEIALGTSKLNYLDPRISVAWCKKWEVPIEKIYNKTQREKFRWAIDMAEADFEF
;
A
#
# COMPACT_ATOMS: atom_id res chain seq x y z
N ALA A 1 10.13 -21.40 9.29
CA ALA A 1 11.53 -20.94 9.23
C ALA A 1 11.63 -19.76 8.27
N ALA A 2 12.31 -18.69 8.69
CA ALA A 2 12.47 -17.50 7.86
C ALA A 2 13.19 -17.79 6.53
N PRO A 3 12.86 -17.10 5.43
CA PRO A 3 13.57 -17.24 4.15
C PRO A 3 15.07 -16.96 4.30
N LYS A 4 15.91 -17.72 3.58
CA LYS A 4 17.39 -17.60 3.65
C LYS A 4 17.95 -16.19 3.40
N ASN A 5 17.22 -15.36 2.65
CA ASN A 5 17.61 -13.99 2.30
C ASN A 5 16.77 -12.92 3.02
N PHE A 6 16.02 -13.29 4.06
CA PHE A 6 15.06 -12.40 4.73
C PHE A 6 15.73 -11.13 5.26
N SER A 7 16.83 -11.26 6.01
CA SER A 7 17.53 -10.11 6.61
C SER A 7 17.98 -9.10 5.56
N LYS A 8 18.58 -9.56 4.46
CA LYS A 8 18.99 -8.70 3.34
C LYS A 8 17.80 -8.04 2.65
N GLN A 9 16.66 -8.72 2.55
CA GLN A 9 15.44 -8.13 2.00
C GLN A 9 14.86 -7.04 2.90
N MET A 10 14.92 -7.23 4.23
CA MET A 10 14.48 -6.24 5.20
C MET A 10 15.39 -5.02 5.23
N GLU A 11 16.71 -5.21 5.22
CA GLU A 11 17.69 -4.13 5.12
C GLU A 11 17.44 -3.25 3.89
N ASN A 12 17.27 -3.87 2.71
CA ASN A 12 16.97 -3.14 1.49
C ASN A 12 15.65 -2.37 1.54
N LEU A 13 14.65 -2.89 2.25
CA LEU A 13 13.36 -2.22 2.41
C LEU A 13 13.48 -1.05 3.37
N GLN A 14 14.22 -1.21 4.46
CA GLN A 14 14.51 -0.15 5.42
C GLN A 14 15.26 1.01 4.79
N ASN A 15 16.30 0.73 3.99
CA ASN A 15 17.03 1.77 3.25
C ASN A 15 16.10 2.60 2.35
N LYS A 16 15.15 1.96 1.65
CA LYS A 16 14.15 2.67 0.83
C LYS A 16 13.20 3.53 1.67
N ILE A 17 12.81 3.05 2.85
CA ILE A 17 11.98 3.80 3.80
C ILE A 17 12.74 5.04 4.27
N ASP A 18 14.01 4.90 4.62
CA ASP A 18 14.84 6.00 5.12
C ASP A 18 15.08 7.05 4.03
N ASP A 19 15.38 6.63 2.80
CA ASP A 19 15.48 7.51 1.63
C ASP A 19 14.18 8.29 1.40
N LYS A 20 13.01 7.63 1.55
CA LYS A 20 11.71 8.31 1.43
C LYS A 20 11.43 9.27 2.57
N LYS A 21 11.80 8.93 3.81
CA LYS A 21 11.71 9.85 4.95
C LYS A 21 12.56 11.10 4.73
N ALA A 22 13.78 10.95 4.21
CA ALA A 22 14.63 12.07 3.84
C ALA A 22 13.99 12.96 2.76
N ALA A 23 13.47 12.35 1.68
CA ALA A 23 12.78 13.08 0.61
C ALA A 23 11.52 13.82 1.11
N ILE A 24 10.75 13.22 2.01
CA ILE A 24 9.58 13.86 2.63
C ILE A 24 10.00 15.04 3.49
N LYS A 25 11.08 14.93 4.27
CA LYS A 25 11.60 16.03 5.08
C LYS A 25 11.98 17.23 4.22
N GLU A 26 12.65 16.99 3.09
CA GLU A 26 12.97 18.04 2.12
C GLU A 26 11.71 18.63 1.47
N ALA A 27 10.76 17.77 1.05
CA ALA A 27 9.50 18.22 0.47
C ALA A 27 8.67 19.06 1.45
N LYS A 28 8.66 18.73 2.75
CA LYS A 28 8.02 19.52 3.81
C LYS A 28 8.64 20.92 3.94
N LYS A 29 9.98 21.01 3.85
CA LYS A 29 10.68 22.30 3.82
C LYS A 29 10.27 23.10 2.58
N ASN A 30 10.29 22.49 1.41
CA ASN A 30 9.89 23.14 0.15
C ASN A 30 8.43 23.63 0.17
N VAL A 31 7.52 22.90 0.79
CA VAL A 31 6.12 23.33 0.99
C VAL A 31 6.05 24.52 1.96
N LYS A 32 6.84 24.53 3.03
CA LYS A 32 6.91 25.65 3.98
C LYS A 32 7.42 26.92 3.29
N ASP A 33 8.48 26.81 2.49
CA ASP A 33 9.08 27.93 1.77
C ASP A 33 8.10 28.47 0.71
N ALA A 34 7.47 27.59 -0.08
CA ALA A 34 6.43 27.98 -1.04
C ALA A 34 5.20 28.62 -0.36
N LYS A 35 4.85 28.20 0.85
CA LYS A 35 3.77 28.80 1.63
C LYS A 35 4.13 30.19 2.13
N ALA A 36 5.39 30.42 2.49
CA ALA A 36 5.89 31.75 2.87
C ALA A 36 5.90 32.69 1.66
N ASP A 37 6.41 32.23 0.51
CA ASP A 37 6.42 33.00 -0.74
C ASP A 37 5.01 33.38 -1.20
N TYR A 38 4.06 32.46 -1.15
CA TYR A 38 2.66 32.76 -1.46
C TYR A 38 2.06 33.80 -0.50
N LYS A 39 2.39 33.75 0.80
CA LYS A 39 1.92 34.75 1.77
C LYS A 39 2.49 36.14 1.49
N ALA A 40 3.75 36.21 1.04
CA ALA A 40 4.43 37.46 0.74
C ALA A 40 3.95 38.08 -0.57
N THR A 41 3.87 37.29 -1.64
CA THR A 41 3.57 37.81 -2.99
C THR A 41 2.08 37.80 -3.32
N LYS A 42 1.31 36.85 -2.76
CA LYS A 42 -0.11 36.58 -3.09
C LYS A 42 -0.40 36.43 -4.59
N THR A 43 0.62 36.06 -5.37
CA THR A 43 0.49 35.89 -6.82
C THR A 43 -0.09 34.52 -7.17
N GLU A 44 -0.76 34.44 -8.33
CA GLU A 44 -1.29 33.17 -8.83
C GLU A 44 -0.17 32.16 -9.14
N LYS A 45 1.00 32.64 -9.59
CA LYS A 45 2.20 31.79 -9.80
C LYS A 45 2.66 31.13 -8.49
N ALA A 46 2.74 31.89 -7.40
CA ALA A 46 3.13 31.34 -6.09
C ALA A 46 2.08 30.35 -5.55
N LYS A 47 0.78 30.60 -5.81
CA LYS A 47 -0.31 29.67 -5.46
C LYS A 47 -0.20 28.34 -6.22
N GLN A 48 0.09 28.38 -7.51
CA GLN A 48 0.31 27.19 -8.34
C GLN A 48 1.56 26.41 -7.90
N ALA A 49 2.64 27.11 -7.55
CA ALA A 49 3.84 26.47 -7.00
C ALA A 49 3.52 25.74 -5.68
N LEU A 50 2.79 26.39 -4.76
CA LEU A 50 2.40 25.80 -3.48
C LEU A 50 1.54 24.53 -3.66
N THR A 51 0.53 24.57 -4.53
CA THR A 51 -0.35 23.41 -4.79
C THR A 51 0.43 22.24 -5.39
N LYS A 52 1.34 22.49 -6.34
CA LYS A 52 2.22 21.46 -6.92
C LYS A 52 3.11 20.81 -5.86
N ARG A 53 3.74 21.61 -5.00
CA ARG A 53 4.62 21.10 -3.92
C ARG A 53 3.83 20.31 -2.87
N LYS A 54 2.61 20.74 -2.51
CA LYS A 54 1.73 19.97 -1.61
C LYS A 54 1.33 18.63 -2.21
N THR A 55 0.93 18.61 -3.48
CA THR A 55 0.56 17.37 -4.19
C THR A 55 1.75 16.40 -4.25
N GLN A 56 2.96 16.93 -4.51
CA GLN A 56 4.18 16.12 -4.47
C GLN A 56 4.45 15.53 -3.08
N LEU A 57 4.29 16.34 -2.02
CA LEU A 57 4.45 15.87 -0.65
C LEU A 57 3.46 14.75 -0.31
N GLN A 58 2.17 14.95 -0.63
CA GLN A 58 1.14 13.94 -0.39
C GLN A 58 1.48 12.61 -1.09
N ARG A 59 1.89 12.67 -2.36
CA ARG A 59 2.31 11.48 -3.11
C ARG A 59 3.51 10.76 -2.48
N LEU A 60 4.47 11.51 -1.92
CA LEU A 60 5.61 10.92 -1.22
C LEU A 60 5.18 10.27 0.10
N GLU A 61 4.27 10.90 0.85
CA GLU A 61 3.72 10.34 2.09
C GLU A 61 2.94 9.05 1.82
N GLU A 62 2.09 9.00 0.79
CA GLU A 62 1.39 7.77 0.36
C GLU A 62 2.36 6.64 -0.02
N GLN A 63 3.46 6.97 -0.72
CA GLN A 63 4.50 6.00 -1.05
C GLN A 63 5.22 5.48 0.19
N LEU A 64 5.49 6.34 1.18
CA LEU A 64 6.10 5.92 2.43
C LEU A 64 5.18 4.97 3.20
N THR A 65 3.90 5.33 3.37
CA THR A 65 2.93 4.47 4.05
C THR A 65 2.87 3.09 3.41
N LYS A 66 2.89 3.01 2.08
CA LYS A 66 2.92 1.72 1.36
C LYS A 66 4.16 0.89 1.67
N LEU A 67 5.34 1.52 1.78
CA LEU A 67 6.59 0.82 2.12
C LEU A 67 6.59 0.35 3.58
N GLU A 68 6.08 1.16 4.50
CA GLU A 68 5.98 0.81 5.91
C GLU A 68 5.01 -0.37 6.13
N VAL A 69 3.84 -0.35 5.50
CA VAL A 69 2.90 -1.49 5.51
C VAL A 69 3.57 -2.74 4.95
N GLN A 70 4.30 -2.63 3.83
CA GLN A 70 5.02 -3.76 3.24
C GLN A 70 6.11 -4.32 4.17
N ALA A 71 6.76 -3.47 4.97
CA ALA A 71 7.78 -3.90 5.91
C ALA A 71 7.17 -4.67 7.09
N THR A 72 6.09 -4.13 7.66
CA THR A 72 5.31 -4.81 8.72
C THR A 72 4.79 -6.15 8.23
N ASP A 73 4.14 -6.20 7.07
CA ASP A 73 3.62 -7.45 6.49
C ASP A 73 4.71 -8.51 6.34
N LYS A 74 5.92 -8.12 5.93
CA LYS A 74 7.03 -9.07 5.78
C LYS A 74 7.56 -9.58 7.11
N GLU A 75 7.68 -8.70 8.10
CA GLU A 75 8.19 -9.05 9.43
C GLU A 75 7.22 -9.98 10.16
N GLU A 76 5.93 -9.66 10.15
CA GLU A 76 4.91 -10.47 10.81
C GLU A 76 4.75 -11.85 10.14
N ASN A 77 4.88 -11.92 8.82
CA ASN A 77 4.75 -13.17 8.07
C ASN A 77 6.05 -13.96 7.91
N LYS A 78 7.16 -13.57 8.57
CA LYS A 78 8.47 -14.20 8.33
C LYS A 78 8.49 -15.71 8.61
N GLU A 79 7.66 -16.18 9.53
CA GLU A 79 7.58 -17.59 9.93
C GLU A 79 6.24 -18.26 9.62
N ILE A 80 5.28 -17.50 9.07
CA ILE A 80 3.89 -17.95 8.88
C ILE A 80 3.65 -18.33 7.43
N ALA A 81 3.20 -19.57 7.20
CA ALA A 81 2.84 -20.07 5.88
C ALA A 81 1.32 -19.91 5.62
N LEU A 82 0.93 -18.78 5.02
CA LEU A 82 -0.48 -18.45 4.73
C LEU A 82 -1.11 -19.27 3.58
N GLY A 83 -0.30 -19.98 2.79
CA GLY A 83 -0.75 -20.63 1.56
C GLY A 83 -1.78 -21.74 1.80
N THR A 84 -1.54 -22.60 2.80
CA THR A 84 -2.39 -23.78 3.05
C THR A 84 -3.77 -23.38 3.58
N SER A 85 -3.83 -22.47 4.56
CA SER A 85 -5.09 -21.95 5.09
C SER A 85 -5.93 -21.27 4.01
N LYS A 86 -5.31 -20.38 3.25
CA LYS A 86 -5.94 -19.65 2.16
C LYS A 86 -6.53 -20.53 1.06
N LEU A 87 -5.91 -21.67 0.78
CA LEU A 87 -6.32 -22.54 -0.34
C LEU A 87 -7.30 -23.63 0.04
N ASN A 88 -7.30 -24.06 1.30
CA ASN A 88 -7.92 -25.31 1.71
C ASN A 88 -8.85 -25.18 2.93
N TYR A 89 -8.68 -24.15 3.76
CA TYR A 89 -9.39 -24.04 5.03
C TYR A 89 -10.27 -22.78 5.16
N LEU A 90 -10.10 -21.81 4.27
CA LEU A 90 -10.97 -20.63 4.20
C LEU A 90 -11.96 -20.77 3.04
N ASP A 91 -13.23 -20.46 3.30
CA ASP A 91 -14.22 -20.37 2.24
C ASP A 91 -13.89 -19.16 1.34
N PRO A 92 -13.60 -19.38 0.03
CA PRO A 92 -13.21 -18.31 -0.87
C PRO A 92 -14.29 -17.23 -1.03
N ARG A 93 -15.57 -17.55 -0.78
CA ARG A 93 -16.69 -16.59 -0.85
C ARG A 93 -16.57 -15.49 0.20
N ILE A 94 -16.01 -15.78 1.37
CA ILE A 94 -15.72 -14.77 2.41
C ILE A 94 -14.77 -13.70 1.84
N SER A 95 -13.70 -14.15 1.16
CA SER A 95 -12.72 -13.23 0.57
C SER A 95 -13.28 -12.48 -0.64
N VAL A 96 -14.10 -13.13 -1.47
CA VAL A 96 -14.78 -12.51 -2.62
C VAL A 96 -15.76 -11.43 -2.17
N ALA A 97 -16.61 -11.74 -1.18
CA ALA A 97 -17.58 -10.80 -0.63
C ALA A 97 -16.88 -9.56 -0.04
N TRP A 98 -15.80 -9.76 0.71
CA TRP A 98 -14.97 -8.66 1.21
C TRP A 98 -14.37 -7.82 0.08
N CYS A 99 -13.88 -8.45 -1.00
CA CYS A 99 -13.36 -7.73 -2.16
C CYS A 99 -14.44 -6.88 -2.85
N LYS A 100 -15.66 -7.43 -3.04
CA LYS A 100 -16.79 -6.69 -3.61
C LYS A 100 -17.21 -5.52 -2.71
N LYS A 101 -17.31 -5.76 -1.40
CA LYS A 101 -17.75 -4.77 -0.41
C LYS A 101 -16.83 -3.54 -0.33
N TRP A 102 -15.52 -3.74 -0.47
CA TRP A 102 -14.51 -2.67 -0.35
C TRP A 102 -13.87 -2.27 -1.68
N GLU A 103 -14.46 -2.71 -2.79
CA GLU A 103 -13.96 -2.44 -4.15
C GLU A 103 -12.47 -2.81 -4.33
N VAL A 104 -12.01 -3.85 -3.64
CA VAL A 104 -10.65 -4.34 -3.74
C VAL A 104 -10.54 -5.31 -4.92
N PRO A 105 -9.61 -5.08 -5.87
CA PRO A 105 -9.46 -5.98 -7.01
C PRO A 105 -9.07 -7.39 -6.57
N ILE A 106 -9.82 -8.40 -7.02
CA ILE A 106 -9.67 -9.80 -6.58
C ILE A 106 -8.27 -10.36 -6.90
N GLU A 107 -7.59 -9.83 -7.91
CA GLU A 107 -6.21 -10.20 -8.26
C GLU A 107 -5.16 -9.78 -7.22
N LYS A 108 -5.51 -8.86 -6.30
CA LYS A 108 -4.68 -8.53 -5.14
C LYS A 108 -4.72 -9.62 -4.07
N ILE A 109 -5.84 -10.35 -4.00
CA ILE A 109 -6.01 -11.44 -3.04
C ILE A 109 -5.63 -12.77 -3.68
N TYR A 110 -6.16 -13.11 -4.86
CA TYR A 110 -5.89 -14.39 -5.52
C TYR A 110 -5.08 -14.22 -6.80
N ASN A 111 -4.00 -15.00 -6.94
CA ASN A 111 -3.24 -15.08 -8.19
C ASN A 111 -4.03 -15.79 -9.31
N LYS A 112 -3.49 -15.85 -10.54
CA LYS A 112 -4.20 -16.42 -11.70
C LYS A 112 -4.74 -17.84 -11.45
N THR A 113 -3.89 -18.76 -11.00
CA THR A 113 -4.26 -20.16 -10.72
C THR A 113 -5.29 -20.27 -9.60
N GLN A 114 -5.20 -19.41 -8.57
CA GLN A 114 -6.17 -19.37 -7.48
C GLN A 114 -7.55 -18.90 -7.95
N ARG A 115 -7.60 -17.89 -8.83
CA ARG A 115 -8.87 -17.41 -9.41
C ARG A 115 -9.52 -18.45 -10.32
N GLU A 116 -8.72 -19.26 -11.01
CA GLU A 116 -9.24 -20.40 -11.78
C GLU A 116 -9.85 -21.46 -10.85
N LYS A 117 -9.15 -21.83 -9.76
CA LYS A 117 -9.66 -22.77 -8.75
C LYS A 117 -10.97 -22.29 -8.09
N PHE A 118 -11.06 -21.00 -7.79
CA PHE A 118 -12.19 -20.40 -7.06
C PHE A 118 -13.18 -19.67 -7.96
N ARG A 119 -13.22 -19.99 -9.26
CA ARG A 119 -14.12 -19.35 -10.22
C ARG A 119 -15.58 -19.38 -9.77
N TRP A 120 -16.03 -20.54 -9.30
CA TRP A 120 -17.38 -20.74 -8.77
C TRP A 120 -17.75 -19.75 -7.65
N ALA A 121 -16.81 -19.43 -6.76
CA ALA A 121 -17.04 -18.49 -5.67
C ALA A 121 -17.03 -17.03 -6.16
N ILE A 122 -16.19 -16.71 -7.13
CA ILE A 122 -16.10 -15.36 -7.73
C ILE A 122 -17.41 -15.01 -8.45
N ASP A 123 -17.98 -15.97 -9.17
CA ASP A 123 -19.18 -15.75 -9.98
C ASP A 123 -20.47 -15.74 -9.14
N MET A 124 -20.48 -16.43 -7.99
CA MET A 124 -21.70 -16.62 -7.17
C MET A 124 -21.80 -15.75 -5.92
N ALA A 125 -20.68 -15.33 -5.31
CA ALA A 125 -20.73 -14.67 -4.01
C ALA A 125 -21.02 -13.18 -4.15
N GLU A 126 -22.01 -12.67 -3.43
CA GLU A 126 -22.31 -11.24 -3.34
C GLU A 126 -21.64 -10.57 -2.12
N ALA A 127 -21.71 -9.25 -2.06
CA ALA A 127 -20.97 -8.45 -1.07
C ALA A 127 -21.46 -8.65 0.39
N ASP A 128 -22.64 -9.24 0.57
CA ASP A 128 -23.34 -9.50 1.82
C ASP A 128 -23.30 -10.96 2.25
N PHE A 129 -22.48 -11.80 1.61
CA PHE A 129 -22.32 -13.20 1.99
C PHE A 129 -21.87 -13.38 3.44
N GLU A 130 -22.59 -14.22 4.19
CA GLU A 130 -22.26 -14.67 5.55
C GLU A 130 -22.00 -16.19 5.53
N PHE A 131 -20.97 -16.63 6.26
CA PHE A 131 -20.52 -18.04 6.34
C PHE A 131 -21.17 -18.78 7.50
#